data_AF-A0A1A8TDS8-F1
#
_entry.id   AF-A0A1A8TDS8-F1
#
_cell.length_a   1.000
_cell.length_b   1.000
_cell.length_c   1.000
_cell.angle_alpha   90.00
_cell.angle_beta   90.00
_cell.angle_gamma   90.00
#
_symmetry.space_group_name_H-M   'P 1'
#
loop_
_entity.id
_entity.type
_entity.pdbx_description
1 polymer ?
#
loop_
_entity_poly.entity_id
_entity_poly.type
_entity_poly.pdbx_seq_one_letter_code
_entity_poly.pdbx_strand_id
1 'polypeptide(L)' 'MNRRKKIKAILTKRSKQANRKANPPKTKPKYLSKAERAHLEAEATTNQAPSIDEASAPQTTDRQQN' A
#
# COMPACT_ATOMS: atom_id res chain seq x y z
N MET A 1 -33.81 17.99 4.01
CA MET A 1 -32.48 17.71 4.62
C MET A 1 -31.90 19.02 5.13
N ASN A 2 -31.68 19.16 6.43
CA ASN A 2 -31.11 20.39 6.99
C ASN A 2 -29.73 20.66 6.38
N ARG A 3 -29.40 21.94 6.13
CA ARG A 3 -28.13 22.37 5.52
C ARG A 3 -26.91 21.70 6.14
N ARG A 4 -26.91 21.53 7.47
CA ARG A 4 -25.89 20.80 8.24
C ARG A 4 -25.68 19.36 7.75
N LYS A 5 -26.77 18.60 7.55
CA LYS A 5 -26.71 17.22 7.05
C LYS A 5 -26.17 17.16 5.61
N LYS A 6 -26.55 18.13 4.76
CA LYS A 6 -26.06 18.22 3.36
C LYS A 6 -24.56 18.48 3.31
N ILE A 7 -24.07 19.45 4.09
CA ILE A 7 -22.65 19.77 4.16
C ILE A 7 -21.86 18.55 4.64
N LYS A 8 -22.31 17.88 5.71
CA LYS A 8 -21.66 16.67 6.23
C LYS A 8 -21.60 15.55 5.17
N ALA A 9 -22.69 15.33 4.43
CA ALA A 9 -22.74 14.33 3.36
C ALA A 9 -21.73 14.63 2.23
N ILE A 10 -21.63 15.89 1.81
CA ILE A 10 -20.67 16.30 0.77
C ILE A 10 -19.22 16.13 1.25
N LEU A 11 -18.89 16.60 2.46
CA LEU A 11 -17.53 16.52 3.00
C LEU A 11 -17.07 15.07 3.21
N THR A 12 -17.93 14.23 3.76
CA THR A 12 -17.64 12.80 3.97
C THR A 12 -17.46 12.04 2.65
N LYS A 13 -18.21 12.38 1.60
CA LYS A 13 -18.02 11.82 0.26
C LYS A 13 -16.65 12.22 -0.32
N ARG A 14 -16.29 13.50 -0.21
CA ARG A 14 -15.01 14.03 -0.70
C ARG A 14 -13.81 13.42 0.04
N SER A 15 -13.87 13.33 1.36
CA SER A 15 -12.77 12.74 2.15
C SER A 15 -12.56 11.26 1.84
N LYS A 16 -13.63 10.47 1.69
CA LYS A 16 -13.54 9.06 1.26
C LYS A 16 -12.90 8.92 -0.12
N GLN A 17 -13.25 9.79 -1.06
CA GLN A 17 -12.67 9.78 -2.40
C GLN A 17 -11.19 10.17 -2.40
N ALA A 18 -10.80 11.16 -1.60
CA ALA A 18 -9.40 11.56 -1.42
C ALA A 18 -8.57 10.43 -0.79
N ASN A 19 -9.07 9.82 0.29
CA ASN A 19 -8.39 8.72 0.98
C ASN A 19 -8.21 7.50 0.07
N ARG A 20 -9.20 7.16 -0.76
CA ARG A 20 -9.10 6.05 -1.72
C ARG A 20 -8.05 6.32 -2.82
N LYS A 21 -7.81 7.59 -3.18
CA LYS A 21 -6.78 7.98 -4.15
C LYS A 21 -5.40 7.98 -3.52
N ALA A 22 -5.26 8.57 -2.32
CA ALA A 22 -3.98 8.69 -1.63
C ALA A 22 -3.47 7.36 -1.07
N ASN A 23 -4.37 6.52 -0.57
CA ASN A 23 -4.07 5.21 0.01
C ASN A 23 -4.92 4.14 -0.67
N PRO A 24 -4.56 3.70 -1.89
CA PRO A 24 -5.20 2.54 -2.49
C PRO A 24 -5.05 1.33 -1.55
N PRO A 25 -6.07 0.45 -1.48
CA PRO A 25 -6.05 -0.69 -0.58
C PRO A 25 -4.85 -1.60 -0.88
N LYS A 26 -3.87 -1.59 0.02
CA LYS A 26 -2.64 -2.39 -0.07
C LYS A 26 -2.89 -3.90 0.06
N THR A 27 -4.07 -4.28 0.53
CA THR A 27 -4.43 -5.67 0.83
C THR A 27 -4.77 -6.51 -0.40
N LYS A 28 -4.98 -5.87 -1.57
CA LYS A 28 -5.29 -6.59 -2.81
C LYS A 28 -4.33 -6.16 -3.90
N PRO A 29 -3.56 -7.09 -4.51
CA PRO A 29 -2.83 -6.76 -5.72
C PRO A 29 -3.81 -6.28 -6.78
N LYS A 30 -3.36 -5.32 -7.61
CA LYS A 30 -4.12 -4.86 -8.76
C LYS A 30 -4.52 -6.09 -9.58
N TYR A 31 -5.81 -6.28 -9.84
CA TYR A 31 -6.23 -7.31 -10.78
C TYR A 31 -5.70 -6.93 -12.16
N LEU A 32 -4.80 -7.75 -12.67
CA LEU A 32 -4.26 -7.69 -14.03
C LEU A 32 -4.77 -8.91 -14.78
N SER A 33 -5.01 -8.76 -16.08
CA SER A 33 -5.47 -9.86 -16.93
C SER A 33 -4.42 -10.97 -17.03
N LYS A 34 -4.81 -12.17 -17.53
CA LYS A 34 -3.87 -13.28 -17.73
C LYS A 34 -2.69 -12.90 -18.63
N ALA A 35 -2.93 -12.06 -19.65
CA ALA A 35 -1.90 -11.58 -20.55
C ALA A 35 -0.93 -10.61 -19.84
N GLU A 36 -1.45 -9.64 -19.10
CA GLU A 36 -0.64 -8.66 -18.36
C GLU A 36 0.21 -9.33 -17.26
N ARG A 37 -0.29 -10.39 -16.63
CA ARG A 37 0.48 -11.18 -15.66
C ARG A 37 1.65 -11.91 -16.33
N ALA A 38 1.45 -12.50 -17.51
CA ALA A 38 2.53 -13.15 -18.25
C ALA A 38 3.61 -12.15 -18.74
N HIS A 39 3.20 -10.95 -19.16
CA HIS A 39 4.14 -9.88 -19.52
C HIS A 39 4.98 -9.44 -18.31
N LEU A 40 4.35 -9.25 -17.15
CA LEU A 40 5.07 -8.88 -15.92
C LEU A 40 5.97 -10.00 -15.38
N GLU A 41 5.56 -11.27 -15.49
CA GLU A 41 6.41 -12.40 -15.11
C GLU A 41 7.63 -12.52 -16.04
N ALA A 42 7.47 -12.33 -17.35
CA ALA A 42 8.57 -12.31 -18.30
C ALA A 42 9.54 -11.14 -18.03
N GLU A 43 9.02 -9.92 -17.78
CA GLU A 43 9.84 -8.75 -17.44
C GLU A 43 10.53 -8.89 -16.07
N ALA A 44 9.86 -9.49 -15.07
CA ALA A 44 10.45 -9.78 -13.77
C ALA A 44 11.55 -10.85 -13.85
N THR A 45 11.46 -11.77 -14.80
CA THR A 45 12.51 -12.78 -15.06
C THR A 45 13.73 -12.15 -15.74
N THR A 46 13.53 -11.12 -16.57
CA THR A 46 14.63 -10.37 -17.21
C THR A 46 15.31 -9.36 -16.28
N ASN A 47 14.62 -8.83 -15.27
CA ASN A 47 15.13 -7.80 -14.34
C ASN A 47 15.52 -8.32 -12.95
N GLN A 48 15.87 -9.60 -12.78
CA GLN A 48 16.47 -10.07 -11.51
C GLN A 48 17.89 -9.50 -11.31
N ALA A 49 17.96 -8.23 -10.92
CA ALA A 49 18.97 -7.73 -10.01
C ALA A 49 18.50 -8.08 -8.57
N PRO A 50 19.40 -8.51 -7.69
CA PRO A 50 19.02 -9.07 -6.39
C PRO A 50 18.55 -7.96 -5.45
N SER A 51 17.26 -7.95 -5.12
CA SER A 51 16.81 -7.35 -3.86
C SER A 51 17.13 -8.34 -2.74
N ILE A 52 18.36 -8.20 -2.24
CA ILE A 52 18.79 -8.62 -0.90
C ILE A 52 17.84 -8.01 0.14
N ASP A 53 16.91 -8.81 0.65
CA ASP A 53 16.31 -8.61 1.98
C ASP A 53 16.68 -9.83 2.84
N GLU A 54 17.97 -9.91 3.19
CA GLU A 54 18.47 -10.71 4.31
C GLU A 54 18.74 -9.77 5.50
N ALA A 55 18.15 -10.13 6.66
CA ALA A 55 18.60 -9.82 8.02
C ALA A 55 18.89 -8.35 8.42
N SER A 56 17.96 -7.75 9.16
CA SER A 56 18.32 -6.82 10.23
C SER A 56 17.40 -7.05 11.44
N ALA A 57 17.85 -7.96 12.32
CA ALA A 57 17.41 -7.99 13.70
C ALA A 57 17.88 -6.71 14.41
N PRO A 58 17.04 -5.97 15.15
CA PRO A 58 17.56 -5.12 16.20
C PRO A 58 17.90 -6.01 17.39
N GLN A 59 19.19 -6.32 17.56
CA GLN A 59 19.68 -6.74 18.87
C GLN A 59 19.43 -5.60 19.86
N THR A 60 18.48 -5.79 20.77
CA THR A 60 18.32 -4.93 21.94
C THR A 60 19.48 -5.25 22.88
N THR A 61 20.51 -4.43 22.86
CA THR A 61 21.57 -4.44 23.86
C THR A 61 20.97 -3.98 25.19
N ASP A 62 20.72 -4.94 26.08
CA ASP A 62 20.35 -4.70 27.46
C ASP A 62 21.55 -4.06 28.17
N ARG A 63 21.48 -2.73 28.31
CA ARG A 63 22.50 -1.92 28.96
C ARG A 63 22.33 -2.08 30.46
N GLN A 64 23.14 -2.96 31.03
CA GLN A 64 23.34 -3.07 32.48
C GLN A 64 23.50 -1.67 33.11
N GLN A 65 22.66 -1.38 34.09
CA GLN A 65 22.87 -0.29 35.02
C GLN A 65 23.18 -0.89 36.39
N ASN A 66 24.24 -0.34 36.98
CA ASN A 66 24.81 -0.64 38.29
C ASN A 66 23.80 -0.52 39.42
#